data_AF-A0A0K1JJF8-F1
#
_entry.id   AF-A0A0K1JJF8-F1
#
_cell.length_a   1.000
_cell.length_b   1.000
_cell.length_c   1.000
_cell.angle_alpha   90.00
_cell.angle_beta   90.00
_cell.angle_gamma   90.00
#
_symmetry.space_group_name_H-M   'P 1'
#
loop_
_entity.id
_entity.type
_entity.pdbx_description
1 polymer ?
#
loop_
_entity_poly.entity_id
_entity_poly.type
_entity_poly.pdbx_seq_one_letter_code
_entity_poly.pdbx_strand_id
1 'polypeptide(L)' 'MARAIMRPRRIDLVLTIDGEKREFRGYSAGFANSGRYGGGLKLSPSASVDDGLIDVRPGALKVRVPAAR' A
#
# COMPACT_ATOMS: atom_id res chain seq x y z
N MET A 1 -19.91 8.35 -21.31
CA MET A 1 -18.69 8.90 -20.68
C MET A 1 -17.59 7.84 -20.69
N ALA A 2 -16.69 7.87 -21.69
CA ALA A 2 -15.49 7.04 -21.68
C ALA A 2 -14.36 7.84 -21.04
N ARG A 3 -14.20 7.77 -19.72
CA ARG A 3 -12.99 8.30 -19.07
C ARG A 3 -11.85 7.34 -19.39
N ALA A 4 -10.92 7.81 -20.22
CA ALA A 4 -9.65 7.22 -20.60
C ALA A 4 -9.23 5.96 -19.81
N ILE A 5 -9.48 4.78 -20.37
CA ILE A 5 -8.88 3.53 -19.88
C ILE A 5 -7.50 3.42 -20.53
N MET A 6 -6.55 4.19 -20.01
CA MET A 6 -5.15 3.99 -20.38
C MET A 6 -4.69 2.66 -19.80
N ARG A 7 -3.96 1.86 -20.59
CA ARG A 7 -3.34 0.64 -20.07
C ARG A 7 -2.33 1.04 -18.99
N PRO A 8 -2.50 0.56 -17.73
CA PRO A 8 -1.55 0.89 -16.68
C PRO A 8 -0.19 0.29 -17.04
N ARG A 9 0.87 1.07 -16.85
CA ARG A 9 2.26 0.60 -17.01
C ARG A 9 2.70 -0.02 -15.69
N ARG A 10 3.48 -1.10 -15.77
CA ARG A 10 4.12 -1.63 -14.58
C ARG A 10 5.19 -0.65 -14.08
N ILE A 11 5.30 -0.57 -12.77
CA ILE A 11 6.31 0.17 -12.02
C ILE A 11 7.21 -0.84 -11.31
N ASP A 12 8.50 -0.53 -11.31
CA ASP A 12 9.51 -1.21 -10.50
C ASP A 12 9.84 -0.29 -9.32
N LEU A 13 9.67 -0.79 -8.09
CA LEU A 13 9.84 -0.06 -6.85
C LEU A 13 10.81 -0.80 -5.94
N VAL A 14 11.71 -0.06 -5.31
CA VAL A 14 12.54 -0.55 -4.20
C VAL A 14 12.09 0.17 -2.94
N LEU A 15 11.56 -0.58 -1.98
CA LEU A 15 11.13 -0.08 -0.68
C LEU A 15 12.15 -0.49 0.38
N THR A 16 12.54 0.42 1.25
CA THR A 16 13.29 0.07 2.46
C THR A 16 12.34 0.19 3.64
N ILE A 17 12.10 -0.92 4.32
CA ILE A 17 11.05 -1.08 5.33
C ILE A 17 11.72 -1.71 6.55
N ASP A 18 11.78 -0.99 7.66
CA ASP A 18 12.49 -1.42 8.89
C ASP A 18 13.93 -1.88 8.62
N GLY A 19 14.63 -1.21 7.70
CA GLY A 19 15.99 -1.55 7.29
C GLY A 19 16.08 -2.69 6.27
N GLU A 20 15.00 -3.40 5.99
CA GLU A 20 14.94 -4.46 4.99
C GLU A 20 14.58 -3.88 3.61
N LYS A 21 15.42 -4.14 2.60
CA LYS A 21 15.10 -3.78 1.22
C LYS A 21 14.14 -4.81 0.61
N ARG A 22 13.09 -4.32 -0.02
CA ARG A 22 12.10 -5.12 -0.73
C ARG A 22 11.89 -4.56 -2.12
N GLU A 23 12.01 -5.42 -3.12
CA GLU A 23 11.74 -5.08 -4.51
C GLU A 23 10.31 -5.46 -4.87
N PHE A 24 9.64 -4.59 -5.61
CA PHE A 24 8.28 -4.80 -6.08
C PHE A 24 8.15 -4.40 -7.54
N ARG A 25 7.49 -5.27 -8.31
CA ARG A 25 7.11 -5.02 -9.70
C ARG A 25 5.62 -5.23 -9.86
N GLY A 26 4.88 -4.16 -10.14
CA GLY A 26 3.42 -4.22 -10.25
C GLY A 26 2.82 -2.95 -10.80
N TYR A 27 1.55 -2.68 -10.55
CA TYR A 27 0.87 -1.49 -11.08
C TYR A 27 0.67 -0.39 -10.03
N SER A 28 0.59 -0.77 -8.75
CA SER A 28 0.41 0.16 -7.65
C SER A 28 0.97 -0.42 -6.36
N ALA A 29 1.40 0.48 -5.48
CA ALA A 29 1.72 0.21 -4.10
C ALA A 29 1.06 1.31 -3.24
N GLY A 30 0.75 1.00 -1.99
CA GLY A 30 0.13 1.96 -1.08
C GLY A 30 0.52 1.73 0.37
N PHE A 31 0.35 2.78 1.17
CA PHE A 31 0.49 2.78 2.62
C PHE A 31 -0.90 3.04 3.23
N ALA A 32 -1.29 2.24 4.21
CA ALA A 32 -2.62 2.29 4.80
C ALA A 32 -2.53 2.37 6.33
N ASN A 33 -2.97 3.51 6.88
CA ASN A 33 -3.13 3.70 8.32
C ASN A 33 -4.46 3.10 8.82
N SER A 34 -5.43 2.92 7.93
CA SER A 34 -6.73 2.30 8.27
C SER A 34 -7.11 1.26 7.24
N GLY A 35 -7.98 0.34 7.63
CA GLY A 35 -8.42 -0.69 6.70
C GLY A 35 -9.36 -0.24 5.60
N ARG A 36 -9.75 1.03 5.56
CA ARG A 36 -10.70 1.58 4.58
C ARG A 36 -10.06 2.69 3.75
N TYR A 37 -10.42 2.72 2.47
CA TYR A 37 -9.97 3.74 1.52
C TYR A 37 -11.10 4.04 0.51
N GLY A 38 -11.21 5.27 0.01
CA GLY A 38 -12.11 5.65 -1.10
C GLY A 38 -13.57 5.16 -1.00
N GLY A 39 -14.43 5.90 -0.31
CA GLY A 39 -15.86 5.56 -0.21
C GLY A 39 -16.17 4.31 0.64
N GLY A 40 -15.22 3.86 1.46
CA GLY A 40 -15.42 2.76 2.42
C GLY A 40 -14.90 1.40 2.00
N LEU A 41 -14.20 1.30 0.85
CA LEU A 41 -13.59 0.07 0.35
C LEU A 41 -12.60 -0.50 1.37
N LYS A 42 -12.73 -1.78 1.70
CA LYS A 42 -11.81 -2.47 2.62
C LYS A 42 -10.53 -2.90 1.89
N LEU A 43 -9.53 -2.04 1.86
CA LEU A 43 -8.28 -2.26 1.12
C LEU A 43 -7.20 -2.95 1.98
N SER A 44 -7.16 -2.66 3.30
CA SER A 44 -6.24 -3.31 4.24
C SER A 44 -6.91 -3.66 5.58
N PRO A 45 -7.75 -4.71 5.65
CA PRO A 45 -8.65 -4.93 6.80
C PRO A 45 -8.01 -4.99 8.20
N SER A 46 -6.72 -5.28 8.31
CA SER A 46 -6.00 -5.31 9.59
C SER A 46 -5.19 -4.04 9.90
N ALA A 47 -5.27 -2.99 9.06
CA ALA A 47 -4.69 -1.70 9.36
C ALA A 47 -5.56 -1.00 10.41
N SER A 48 -4.94 -0.59 11.50
CA SER A 48 -5.58 0.15 12.59
C SER A 48 -4.93 1.51 12.77
N VAL A 49 -5.74 2.51 13.10
CA VAL A 49 -5.27 3.90 13.25
C VAL A 49 -4.64 4.16 14.62
N ASP A 50 -4.83 3.25 15.57
CA ASP A 50 -4.51 3.40 16.99
C ASP A 50 -3.38 2.49 17.47
N ASP A 51 -2.86 1.60 16.63
CA ASP A 51 -1.79 0.67 17.02
C ASP A 51 -0.38 1.16 16.69
N GLY A 52 -0.27 2.38 16.13
CA GLY A 52 1.00 3.01 15.81
C GLY A 52 1.75 2.33 14.66
N LEU A 53 1.08 1.50 13.86
CA LEU A 53 1.66 0.82 12.70
C LEU A 53 1.01 1.27 11.38
N ILE A 54 1.77 1.19 10.29
CA ILE A 54 1.32 1.43 8.92
C ILE A 54 1.40 0.14 8.14
N ASP A 55 0.31 -0.21 7.45
CA ASP A 55 0.31 -1.32 6.50
C ASP A 55 0.89 -0.89 5.16
N VAL A 56 1.94 -1.56 4.71
CA VAL A 56 2.54 -1.40 3.39
C VAL A 56 2.02 -2.48 2.45
N ARG A 57 1.43 -2.06 1.33
CA ARG A 57 0.75 -2.93 0.34
C ARG A 57 1.32 -2.74 -1.07
N PRO A 58 2.51 -3.27 -1.38
CA PRO A 58 2.96 -3.45 -2.75
C PRO A 58 2.30 -4.71 -3.33
N GLY A 59 1.22 -4.54 -4.10
CA GLY A 59 0.48 -5.66 -4.69
C GLY A 59 -0.09 -6.65 -3.66
N ALA A 60 0.32 -7.92 -3.73
CA ALA A 60 -0.18 -9.01 -2.87
C ALA A 60 0.57 -9.13 -1.52
N LEU A 61 1.74 -8.50 -1.38
CA LEU A 61 2.53 -8.56 -0.15
C LEU A 61 1.95 -7.58 0.90
N LYS A 62 2.02 -7.96 2.17
CA LYS A 62 1.59 -7.13 3.29
C LYS A 62 2.66 -7.14 4.38
N VAL A 63 3.09 -5.95 4.79
CA VAL A 63 4.02 -5.74 5.90
C VAL A 63 3.45 -4.62 6.79
N ARG A 64 3.67 -4.68 8.10
CA ARG A 64 3.32 -3.61 9.05
C ARG A 64 4.60 -3.01 9.61
N VAL A 65 4.68 -1.69 9.70
CA VAL A 65 5.83 -0.97 10.26
C VAL A 65 5.43 0.13 11.20
N PRO A 66 6.27 0.55 12.15
CA PRO A 66 5.99 1.71 13.00
C PRO A 66 5.68 2.96 12.18
N ALA A 67 4.65 3.69 12.58
CA ALA A 67 4.40 5.04 12.08
C ALA A 67 5.54 5.95 12.54
N ALA A 68 6.03 6.80 11.64
CA ALA A 68 6.99 7.84 12.01
C ALA A 68 6.37 8.73 13.10
N ARG A 69 7.14 9.02 14.16
CA ARG A 69 6.75 9.93 15.24
C ARG A 69 6.53 11.35 14.75
#